data_AF-A0A8S9KVK3-F1
#
_entry.id   AF-A0A8S9KVK3-F1
#
_cell.length_a   1.000
_cell.length_b   1.000
_cell.length_c   1.000
_cell.angle_alpha   90.00
_cell.angle_beta   90.00
_cell.angle_gamma   90.00
#
_symmetry.space_group_name_H-M   'P 1'
#
loop_
_entity.id
_entity.type
_entity.pdbx_description
1 polymer ?
#
loop_
_entity_poly.entity_id
_entity_poly.type
_entity_poly.pdbx_seq_one_letter_code
_entity_poly.pdbx_strand_id
1 'polypeptide(L)'
;MVTTMSSLCNGWQFTSNHASDDDGRIIIIWKNPASVRVTDQTSQSLTCEVSISPATKFIYTAVYAFNTAAERLDLWVDLIRLHQSLSLDTSP
;
A
#
# COMPACT_ATOMS: atom_id res chain seq x y z
N MET A 1 7.31 -16.33 3.99
CA MET A 1 7.84 -15.02 3.54
C MET A 1 8.48 -14.19 4.66
N VAL A 2 8.04 -14.30 5.92
CA VAL A 2 8.51 -13.46 7.05
C VAL A 2 10.00 -13.63 7.40
N THR A 3 10.56 -14.84 7.30
CA THR A 3 11.95 -15.14 7.69
C THR A 3 13.02 -14.71 6.68
N THR A 4 12.69 -14.57 5.40
CA THR A 4 13.63 -14.13 4.35
C THR A 4 13.68 -12.61 4.21
N MET A 5 12.56 -11.92 4.42
CA MET A 5 12.53 -10.46 4.33
C MET A 5 13.26 -9.79 5.48
N SER A 6 13.22 -10.33 6.69
CA SER A 6 13.97 -9.78 7.83
C SER A 6 15.49 -9.83 7.64
N SER A 7 16.02 -10.87 6.96
CA SER A 7 17.45 -10.93 6.61
C SER A 7 17.83 -10.01 5.44
N LEU A 8 16.94 -9.84 4.45
CA LEU A 8 17.19 -8.97 3.28
C LEU A 8 17.03 -7.48 3.63
N CYS A 9 16.10 -7.15 4.53
CA CYS A 9 15.74 -5.80 4.91
C CYS A 9 16.39 -5.40 6.25
N ASN A 10 17.66 -5.76 6.49
CA ASN A 10 18.30 -5.44 7.76
C ASN A 10 18.33 -3.91 8.01
N GLY A 11 17.65 -3.46 9.07
CA GLY A 11 17.48 -2.05 9.38
C GLY A 11 16.44 -1.31 8.52
N TRP A 12 15.70 -2.03 7.67
CA TRP A 12 14.56 -1.55 6.90
C TRP A 12 13.29 -2.23 7.43
N GLN A 13 12.15 -1.58 7.23
CA GLN A 13 10.82 -2.11 7.53
C GLN A 13 10.11 -2.40 6.21
N PHE A 14 9.13 -3.29 6.24
CA PHE A 14 8.35 -3.62 5.06
C PHE A 14 6.91 -3.97 5.38
N THR A 15 6.04 -3.83 4.38
CA THR A 15 4.66 -4.34 4.36
C THR A 15 4.35 -4.87 2.96
N SER A 16 3.28 -5.64 2.83
CA SER A 16 2.83 -6.16 1.54
C SER A 16 1.32 -6.36 1.52
N ASN A 17 0.73 -6.59 0.36
CA ASN A 17 -0.68 -6.94 0.21
C ASN A 17 -0.96 -8.45 0.39
N HIS A 18 -0.03 -9.21 0.97
CA HIS A 18 -0.12 -10.68 1.06
C HIS A 18 -1.34 -11.19 1.85
N ALA A 19 -1.92 -10.35 2.72
CA ALA A 19 -3.15 -10.71 3.42
C ALA A 19 -4.41 -10.66 2.52
N SER A 20 -4.30 -10.07 1.32
CA SER A 20 -5.37 -10.00 0.31
C SER A 20 -5.03 -10.75 -0.99
N ASP A 21 -3.82 -11.30 -1.12
CA ASP A 21 -3.36 -12.07 -2.29
C ASP A 21 -2.21 -12.98 -1.89
N ASP A 22 -2.35 -14.29 -2.11
CA ASP A 22 -1.37 -15.29 -1.66
C ASP A 22 0.01 -15.14 -2.34
N ASP A 23 0.08 -14.49 -3.51
CA ASP A 23 1.36 -14.21 -4.18
C ASP A 23 2.06 -12.97 -3.58
N GLY A 24 1.34 -12.09 -2.87
CA GLY A 24 1.89 -10.90 -2.23
C GLY A 24 2.61 -9.96 -3.20
N ARG A 25 1.93 -9.56 -4.27
CA ARG A 25 2.50 -8.89 -5.46
C ARG A 25 3.02 -7.47 -5.23
N ILE A 26 2.58 -6.80 -4.16
CA ILE A 26 2.98 -5.44 -3.82
C ILE A 26 3.76 -5.50 -2.51
N ILE A 27 5.00 -5.00 -2.52
CA ILE A 27 5.84 -4.87 -1.33
C ILE A 27 6.28 -3.41 -1.22
N ILE A 28 6.11 -2.83 -0.04
CA ILE A 28 6.61 -1.49 0.31
C ILE A 28 7.72 -1.69 1.32
N ILE A 29 8.87 -1.06 1.08
CA ILE A 29 10.05 -1.12 1.96
C ILE A 29 10.47 0.30 2.28
N TRP A 30 10.73 0.58 3.57
CA TRP A 30 11.12 1.91 4.04
C TRP A 30 12.13 1.85 5.17
N LYS A 31 12.70 3.00 5.52
CA LYS A 31 13.66 3.15 6.62
C LYS A 31 13.37 4.42 7.39
N ASN A 32 13.85 4.49 8.63
CA ASN A 32 13.81 5.71 9.44
C ASN A 32 14.39 6.92 8.65
N PRO A 33 13.77 8.11 8.72
CA PRO A 33 12.67 8.50 9.61
C PRO A 33 11.25 8.28 9.04
N ALA A 34 11.11 7.52 7.96
CA ALA A 34 9.79 7.18 7.43
C ALA A 34 9.08 6.13 8.30
N SER A 35 7.76 6.25 8.39
CA SER A 35 6.85 5.23 8.88
C SER A 35 5.70 5.07 7.89
N VAL A 36 5.22 3.84 7.76
CA VAL A 36 4.16 3.46 6.83
C VAL A 36 3.07 2.73 7.61
N ARG A 37 1.82 3.16 7.46
CA ARG A 37 0.63 2.48 7.99
C ARG A 37 -0.28 2.09 6.85
N VAL A 38 -0.55 0.80 6.69
CA VAL A 38 -1.54 0.29 5.73
C VAL A 38 -2.93 0.76 6.14
N THR A 39 -3.66 1.37 5.22
CA THR A 39 -5.06 1.79 5.42
C THR A 39 -6.05 0.89 4.70
N ASP A 40 -5.68 0.35 3.53
CA ASP A 40 -6.49 -0.57 2.75
C ASP A 40 -5.58 -1.48 1.90
N GLN A 41 -6.01 -2.72 1.65
CA GLN A 41 -5.30 -3.67 0.80
C GLN A 41 -6.25 -4.57 0.03
N THR A 42 -5.93 -4.79 -1.24
CA THR A 42 -6.61 -5.72 -2.14
C THR A 42 -5.58 -6.56 -2.89
N SER A 43 -6.03 -7.47 -3.74
CA SER A 43 -5.13 -8.18 -4.65
C SER A 43 -4.50 -7.29 -5.72
N GLN A 44 -5.07 -6.10 -5.97
CA GLN A 44 -4.64 -5.17 -7.02
C GLN A 44 -4.03 -3.86 -6.49
N SER A 45 -4.16 -3.57 -5.19
CA SER A 45 -3.72 -2.31 -4.59
C SER A 45 -3.28 -2.43 -3.13
N LEU A 46 -2.42 -1.51 -2.70
CA LEU A 46 -2.03 -1.32 -1.31
C LEU A 46 -1.98 0.18 -1.01
N THR A 47 -2.93 0.66 -0.20
CA THR A 47 -3.01 2.07 0.20
C THR A 47 -2.38 2.23 1.58
N CYS A 48 -1.52 3.23 1.70
CA CYS A 48 -0.79 3.52 2.92
C CYS A 48 -0.80 5.00 3.23
N GLU A 49 -0.86 5.30 4.52
CA GLU A 49 -0.44 6.59 5.05
C GLU A 49 1.07 6.53 5.33
N VAL A 50 1.81 7.46 4.75
CA VAL A 50 3.25 7.61 4.95
C VAL A 50 3.50 8.87 5.77
N SER A 51 4.35 8.75 6.78
CA SER A 51 4.85 9.87 7.56
C SER A 51 6.38 9.90 7.51
N ILE A 52 6.98 11.04 7.22
CA ILE A 52 8.42 11.26 7.22
C ILE A 52 8.68 12.48 8.12
N SER A 53 9.34 12.23 9.26
CA SER A 53 9.64 13.28 10.24
C SER A 53 10.49 14.39 9.61
N PRO A 54 10.22 15.68 9.91
CA PRO A 54 9.25 16.17 10.90
C PRO A 54 7.87 16.55 10.36
N ALA A 55 7.66 16.63 9.05
CA ALA A 55 6.51 17.38 8.52
C ALA A 55 5.80 16.75 7.32
N THR A 56 6.36 15.71 6.70
CA THR A 56 5.75 15.16 5.49
C THR A 56 4.81 14.04 5.86
N LYS A 57 3.53 14.19 5.52
CA LYS A 57 2.51 13.18 5.69
C LYS A 57 1.61 13.17 4.46
N PHE A 58 1.42 12.01 3.87
CA PHE A 58 0.59 11.85 2.67
C PHE A 58 0.00 10.45 2.62
N ILE A 59 -1.08 10.31 1.86
CA ILE A 59 -1.66 9.01 1.52
C ILE A 59 -1.26 8.67 0.09
N TYR A 60 -0.79 7.45 -0.14
CA TYR A 60 -0.54 6.97 -1.49
C TYR A 60 -1.05 5.55 -1.66
N THR A 61 -1.32 5.18 -2.91
CA THR A 61 -1.72 3.82 -3.29
C THR A 61 -0.71 3.27 -4.29
N ALA A 62 -0.10 2.13 -3.97
CA ALA A 62 0.60 1.31 -4.94
C ALA A 62 -0.41 0.40 -5.66
N VAL A 63 -0.32 0.28 -6.98
CA VAL A 63 -1.25 -0.51 -7.80
C VAL A 63 -0.48 -1.53 -8.62
N TYR A 64 -0.85 -2.79 -8.48
CA TYR A 64 -0.46 -3.88 -9.37
C TYR A 64 -1.74 -4.51 -9.92
N ALA A 65 -2.24 -3.94 -11.01
CA ALA A 65 -3.56 -4.28 -11.53
C ALA A 65 -3.59 -5.63 -12.26
N PHE A 66 -4.75 -6.28 -12.28
CA PHE A 66 -4.98 -7.46 -13.10
C PHE A 66 -4.95 -7.13 -14.60
N ASN A 67 -4.63 -8.14 -15.39
CA ASN A 67 -4.30 -7.97 -16.80
C ASN A 67 -5.51 -7.60 -17.65
N THR A 68 -6.69 -8.12 -17.33
CA THR A 68 -7.89 -7.86 -18.12
C THR A 68 -8.64 -6.61 -17.66
N ALA A 69 -9.30 -5.92 -18.59
CA ALA A 69 -10.09 -4.74 -18.26
C ALA A 69 -11.28 -5.06 -17.34
N ALA A 70 -11.88 -6.25 -17.50
CA ALA A 70 -13.00 -6.70 -16.68
C ALA A 70 -12.59 -6.86 -15.22
N GLU A 71 -11.44 -7.49 -14.95
CA GLU A 71 -10.92 -7.70 -13.60
C GLU A 71 -10.47 -6.39 -12.93
N ARG A 72 -10.09 -5.37 -13.72
CA ARG A 72 -9.75 -4.04 -13.19
C ARG A 72 -10.98 -3.23 -12.76
N LEU A 73 -12.19 -3.67 -13.06
CA LEU A 73 -13.40 -2.95 -12.63
C LEU A 73 -13.45 -2.84 -11.10
N ASP A 74 -13.14 -3.92 -10.40
CA ASP A 74 -13.12 -3.95 -8.93
C ASP A 74 -12.09 -2.98 -8.36
N LEU A 75 -10.89 -2.92 -8.96
CA LEU A 75 -9.87 -1.94 -8.60
C LEU A 75 -10.40 -0.50 -8.71
N TRP A 76 -11.11 -0.16 -9.78
CA TRP A 76 -11.67 1.18 -9.94
C TRP A 76 -12.73 1.50 -8.89
N VAL A 77 -13.61 0.53 -8.60
CA VAL A 77 -14.62 0.67 -7.54
C VAL A 77 -13.96 0.91 -6.18
N ASP A 78 -12.93 0.13 -5.85
CA ASP A 78 -12.18 0.29 -4.61
C ASP A 78 -11.47 1.62 -4.50
N LEU A 79 -10.83 2.11 -5.57
CA LEU A 79 -10.16 3.41 -5.56
C LEU A 79 -11.15 4.58 -5.37
N ILE A 80 -12.33 4.50 -5.98
CA ILE A 80 -13.38 5.51 -5.80
C ILE A 80 -13.91 5.48 -4.35
N ARG A 81 -14.18 4.29 -3.81
CA ARG A 81 -14.57 4.10 -2.41
C ARG A 81 -13.51 4.66 -1.47
N LEU A 82 -12.24 4.37 -1.73
CA LEU A 82 -11.12 4.84 -0.92
C LEU A 82 -11.03 6.36 -0.92
N HIS A 83 -11.10 6.98 -2.09
CA HIS A 83 -11.13 8.44 -2.24
C HIS A 83 -12.19 9.08 -1.34
N GLN A 84 -13.41 8.55 -1.36
CA GLN A 84 -14.52 9.05 -0.54
C GLN A 84 -14.29 8.79 0.95
N SER A 85 -13.90 7.56 1.32
CA SER A 85 -13.75 7.13 2.72
C SER A 85 -12.62 7.85 3.45
N LEU A 86 -11.58 8.27 2.73
CA LEU A 86 -10.42 8.97 3.27
C LEU A 86 -10.48 10.48 2.98
N SER A 87 -11.53 10.96 2.31
CA SER A 87 -11.71 12.37 1.90
C SER A 87 -10.43 12.94 1.26
N LEU A 88 -9.89 12.21 0.28
CA LEU A 88 -8.58 12.51 -0.34
C LEU A 88 -8.60 13.82 -1.15
N ASP A 89 -9.76 14.37 -1.45
CA ASP A 89 -9.95 15.70 -2.03
C ASP A 89 -9.59 16.84 -1.05
N THR A 90 -9.61 16.56 0.25
CA THR A 90 -9.34 17.53 1.33
C THR A 90 -8.09 17.21 2.14
N SER A 91 -7.41 16.11 1.83
CA SER A 91 -6.18 15.65 2.50
C SER A 91 -4.96 15.87 1.60
N PRO A 92 -3.80 16.25 2.17
CA PRO A 92 -2.55 16.39 1.42
C PRO A 92 -1.99 15.06 0.88
#